data_AF-A0A133UFS3-F1
#
_entry.id   AF-A0A133UFS3-F1
#
_cell.length_a   1.000
_cell.length_b   1.000
_cell.length_c   1.000
_cell.angle_alpha   90.00
_cell.angle_beta   90.00
_cell.angle_gamma   90.00
#
_symmetry.space_group_name_H-M   'P 1'
#
loop_
_entity.id
_entity.type
_entity.pdbx_description
1 polymer ?
#
loop_
_entity_poly.entity_id
_entity_poly.type
_entity_poly.pdbx_seq_one_letter_code
_entity_poly.pdbx_strand_id
1 'polypeptide(L)'
;MGFDEVSSIHHLHIWSLSSEEKVLPCHICSASWKEIDQDELIRKIENQLREVGQSCDEEGFFWLEDPYRDCGISQQAHKKLRKLIDTPILQTEHIRGLEIHTDFIANEATDYLRADPDYDAGITGAMKIARMTEGFGLDVEFHSAEPAQRHCMAATRGWSLSV
;
A
#
# COMPACT_ATOMS: atom_id res chain seq x y z
N MET A 1 9.61 -20.26 -23.14
CA MET A 1 10.55 -19.41 -23.91
C MET A 1 10.67 -18.09 -23.17
N GLY A 2 11.87 -17.82 -22.63
CA GLY A 2 12.39 -16.49 -22.27
C GLY A 2 11.77 -15.76 -21.07
N PHE A 3 12.24 -16.06 -19.86
CA PHE A 3 12.19 -15.13 -18.71
C PHE A 3 13.62 -14.63 -18.46
N ASP A 4 14.16 -13.84 -19.37
CA ASP A 4 15.48 -13.24 -19.20
C ASP A 4 15.35 -11.72 -19.40
N GLU A 5 15.88 -10.98 -18.43
CA GLU A 5 16.11 -9.52 -18.40
C GLU A 5 14.94 -8.60 -17.97
N VAL A 6 14.78 -8.42 -16.64
CA VAL A 6 15.03 -7.16 -15.88
C VAL A 6 14.48 -7.30 -14.44
N SER A 7 15.30 -6.88 -13.49
CA SER A 7 15.14 -6.89 -12.03
C SER A 7 14.24 -5.76 -11.49
N SER A 8 13.21 -6.11 -10.70
CA SER A 8 12.77 -5.30 -9.54
C SER A 8 11.92 -6.18 -8.61
N ILE A 9 12.34 -6.30 -7.36
CA ILE A 9 11.64 -7.00 -6.28
C ILE A 9 10.48 -6.09 -5.83
N HIS A 10 9.36 -6.16 -6.54
CA HIS A 10 8.10 -5.56 -6.10
C HIS A 10 6.96 -6.46 -6.58
N HIS A 11 6.32 -7.14 -5.64
CA HIS A 11 5.13 -7.94 -5.89
C HIS A 11 3.92 -7.17 -5.36
N LEU A 12 2.77 -7.29 -6.03
CA LEU A 12 1.51 -6.79 -5.47
C LEU A 12 1.08 -7.79 -4.41
N HIS A 13 0.97 -7.35 -3.16
CA HIS A 13 0.49 -8.16 -2.05
C HIS A 13 -1.01 -7.92 -1.86
N ILE A 14 -1.81 -8.99 -1.83
CA ILE A 14 -3.25 -8.92 -1.57
C ILE A 14 -3.57 -9.91 -0.45
N TRP A 15 -4.14 -9.39 0.65
CA TRP A 15 -4.37 -10.16 1.87
C TRP A 15 -5.87 -10.37 2.13
N SER A 16 -6.30 -11.62 2.29
CA SER A 16 -7.67 -11.99 2.68
C SER A 16 -7.69 -12.63 4.06
N LEU A 17 -8.70 -12.27 4.87
CA LEU A 17 -8.94 -12.89 6.18
C LEU A 17 -9.27 -14.39 6.09
N SER A 18 -9.66 -14.89 4.92
CA SER A 18 -9.90 -16.33 4.68
C SER A 18 -8.64 -17.12 4.27
N SER A 19 -7.47 -16.46 4.35
CA SER A 19 -6.13 -17.07 4.39
C SER A 19 -5.63 -17.74 3.10
N GLU A 20 -5.31 -16.95 2.07
CA GLU A 20 -4.21 -17.22 1.13
C GLU A 20 -3.61 -15.89 0.64
N GLU A 21 -2.30 -15.68 0.82
CA GLU A 21 -1.58 -14.56 0.21
C GLU A 21 -1.42 -14.84 -1.29
N LYS A 22 -1.99 -13.98 -2.15
CA LYS A 22 -1.83 -14.09 -3.60
C LYS A 22 -0.78 -13.09 -4.08
N VAL A 23 0.40 -13.60 -4.39
CA VAL A 23 1.50 -12.84 -4.98
C VAL A 23 1.32 -12.83 -6.49
N LEU A 24 0.79 -11.73 -7.04
CA LEU A 24 0.73 -11.56 -8.49
C LEU A 24 2.05 -10.96 -9.00
N PRO A 25 2.65 -11.51 -10.07
CA PRO A 25 3.73 -10.81 -10.75
C PRO A 25 3.22 -9.44 -11.18
N CYS A 26 3.99 -8.39 -10.85
CA CYS A 26 3.73 -7.00 -11.26
C CYS A 26 3.44 -6.95 -12.78
N HIS A 27 2.16 -6.93 -13.17
CA HIS A 27 1.74 -6.79 -14.56
C HIS A 27 2.05 -5.38 -15.11
N ILE A 28 2.49 -4.47 -14.22
CA ILE A 28 2.95 -3.12 -14.52
C ILE A 28 4.44 -3.10 -14.94
N CYS A 29 5.20 -4.18 -14.69
CA CYS A 29 6.64 -4.22 -14.88
C CYS A 29 7.07 -4.69 -16.29
N SER A 30 6.13 -5.17 -17.14
CA SER A 30 6.42 -5.68 -18.49
C SER A 30 6.34 -4.64 -19.60
N ALA A 31 6.25 -3.34 -19.28
CA ALA A 31 6.18 -2.29 -20.30
C ALA A 31 7.59 -1.97 -20.84
N SER A 32 7.87 -2.34 -22.09
CA SER A 32 9.04 -1.85 -22.83
C SER A 32 8.98 -0.31 -22.92
N TRP A 33 10.08 0.38 -22.66
CA TRP A 33 10.27 1.84 -22.77
C TRP A 33 10.19 2.38 -24.22
N LYS A 34 9.19 1.97 -25.00
CA LYS A 34 8.80 2.70 -26.21
C LYS A 34 8.20 4.04 -25.79
N GLU A 35 8.27 5.05 -26.65
CA GLU A 35 7.50 6.29 -26.49
C GLU A 35 6.01 5.94 -26.36
N ILE A 36 5.55 5.80 -25.12
CA ILE A 36 4.14 5.60 -24.78
C ILE A 36 3.61 6.97 -24.44
N ASP A 37 2.50 7.34 -25.06
CA ASP A 37 1.72 8.51 -24.68
C ASP A 37 1.39 8.43 -23.18
N GLN A 38 1.79 9.44 -22.41
CA GLN A 38 1.59 9.47 -20.96
C GLN A 38 0.10 9.39 -20.60
N ASP A 39 -0.76 10.00 -21.41
CA ASP A 39 -2.21 9.97 -21.19
C ASP A 39 -2.77 8.56 -21.39
N GLU A 40 -2.26 7.81 -22.38
CA GLU A 40 -2.63 6.42 -22.61
C GLU A 40 -2.15 5.52 -21.45
N LEU A 41 -0.92 5.72 -20.97
CA LEU A 41 -0.36 4.97 -19.85
C LEU A 41 -1.16 5.19 -18.57
N ILE A 42 -1.49 6.45 -18.25
CA ILE A 42 -2.30 6.79 -17.07
C ILE A 42 -3.65 6.09 -17.13
N ARG A 43 -4.37 6.19 -18.26
CA ARG A 43 -5.68 5.54 -18.42
C ARG A 43 -5.59 4.03 -18.30
N LYS A 44 -4.54 3.43 -18.84
CA LYS A 44 -4.32 1.98 -18.77
C LYS A 44 -4.11 1.53 -17.33
N ILE A 45 -3.25 2.22 -16.58
CA ILE A 45 -2.99 1.93 -15.17
C ILE A 45 -4.27 2.13 -14.34
N GLU A 46 -4.97 3.26 -14.50
CA GLU A 46 -6.22 3.53 -13.78
C GLU A 46 -7.29 2.47 -14.05
N ASN A 47 -7.41 1.99 -15.30
CA ASN A 47 -8.34 0.91 -15.64
C ASN A 47 -7.95 -0.43 -15.01
N GLN A 48 -6.67 -0.81 -15.09
CA GLN A 48 -6.19 -2.06 -14.51
C GLN A 48 -6.36 -2.08 -12.99
N LEU A 49 -6.01 -0.99 -12.30
CA LEU A 49 -6.16 -0.92 -10.84
C LEU A 49 -7.62 -0.96 -10.40
N ARG A 50 -8.52 -0.35 -11.18
CA ARG A 50 -9.95 -0.45 -10.92
C ARG A 50 -10.45 -1.89 -11.09
N GLU A 51 -10.06 -2.58 -12.17
CA GLU A 51 -10.46 -3.98 -12.40
C GLU A 51 -9.94 -4.91 -11.29
N VAL A 52 -8.69 -4.72 -10.86
CA VAL A 52 -8.10 -5.47 -9.74
C VAL A 52 -8.82 -5.17 -8.44
N GLY A 53 -9.06 -3.89 -8.13
CA GLY A 53 -9.75 -3.52 -6.89
C GLY A 53 -11.21 -3.99 -6.87
N GLN A 54 -11.95 -3.94 -7.97
CA GLN A 54 -13.29 -4.53 -8.07
C GLN A 54 -13.27 -6.04 -7.89
N SER A 55 -12.25 -6.72 -8.42
CA SER A 55 -12.06 -8.15 -8.14
C SER A 55 -11.76 -8.41 -6.66
N CYS A 56 -11.08 -7.47 -5.99
CA CYS A 56 -10.84 -7.54 -4.55
C CYS A 56 -12.13 -7.32 -3.74
N ASP A 57 -12.99 -6.40 -4.21
CA ASP A 57 -14.29 -6.11 -3.61
C ASP A 57 -15.19 -7.35 -3.64
N GLU A 58 -15.24 -8.04 -4.79
CA GLU A 58 -16.03 -9.26 -4.98
C GLU A 58 -15.61 -10.40 -4.05
N GLU A 59 -14.31 -10.51 -3.78
CA GLU A 59 -13.72 -11.59 -2.97
C GLU A 59 -13.58 -11.21 -1.48
N GLY A 60 -13.90 -9.97 -1.10
CA GLY A 60 -13.85 -9.51 0.29
C GLY A 60 -12.45 -9.52 0.88
N PHE A 61 -11.45 -9.08 0.11
CA PHE A 61 -10.09 -8.92 0.63
C PHE A 61 -10.03 -7.85 1.73
N PHE A 62 -9.08 -7.99 2.65
CA PHE A 62 -8.97 -7.10 3.80
C PHE A 62 -8.38 -5.74 3.42
N TRP A 63 -7.37 -5.75 2.55
CA TRP A 63 -6.83 -4.56 1.91
C TRP A 63 -6.21 -4.87 0.55
N LEU A 64 -6.05 -3.82 -0.25
CA LEU A 64 -5.18 -3.77 -1.42
C LEU A 64 -3.92 -2.98 -1.07
N GLU A 65 -2.76 -3.62 -1.16
CA GLU A 65 -1.48 -3.07 -0.73
C GLU A 65 -0.71 -2.46 -1.89
N ASP A 66 -0.09 -1.29 -1.68
CA ASP A 66 0.84 -0.63 -2.61
C ASP A 66 0.49 -0.79 -4.10
N PRO A 67 -0.73 -0.38 -4.52
CA PRO A 67 -1.26 -0.74 -5.83
C PRO A 67 -0.49 -0.10 -6.99
N TYR A 68 0.15 1.06 -6.77
CA TYR A 68 0.83 1.79 -7.81
C TYR A 68 2.32 1.44 -7.90
N ARG A 69 2.79 1.32 -9.15
CA ARG A 69 4.19 0.98 -9.47
C ARG A 69 5.18 2.12 -9.25
N ASP A 70 4.71 3.33 -8.96
CA ASP A 70 5.55 4.49 -8.63
C ASP A 70 6.03 4.48 -7.17
N CYS A 71 6.00 3.31 -6.51
CA CYS A 71 6.22 3.17 -5.07
C CYS A 71 5.21 3.97 -4.24
N GLY A 72 3.99 4.14 -4.75
CA GLY A 72 2.88 4.70 -3.98
C GLY A 72 2.93 6.21 -3.75
N ILE A 73 3.81 6.97 -4.44
CA ILE A 73 4.10 8.37 -4.10
C ILE A 73 2.94 9.35 -4.35
N SER A 74 2.05 9.08 -5.30
CA SER A 74 0.99 10.01 -5.69
C SER A 74 -0.25 9.89 -4.79
N GLN A 75 -0.36 10.73 -3.76
CA GLN A 75 -1.55 10.78 -2.88
C GLN A 75 -2.85 10.99 -3.66
N GLN A 76 -2.82 11.79 -4.73
CA GLN A 76 -4.01 12.03 -5.56
C GLN A 76 -4.44 10.80 -6.36
N ALA A 77 -3.50 9.99 -6.82
CA ALA A 77 -3.82 8.76 -7.54
C ALA A 77 -4.52 7.77 -6.58
N HIS A 78 -3.99 7.58 -5.37
CA HIS A 78 -4.62 6.72 -4.38
C HIS A 78 -5.98 7.23 -3.92
N LYS A 79 -6.13 8.54 -3.68
CA LYS A 79 -7.43 9.15 -3.36
C LYS A 79 -8.47 8.90 -4.47
N LYS A 80 -8.05 8.91 -5.75
CA LYS A 80 -8.94 8.54 -6.86
C LYS A 80 -9.30 7.06 -6.83
N LEU A 81 -8.33 6.17 -6.67
CA LEU A 81 -8.56 4.73 -6.63
C LEU A 81 -9.51 4.34 -5.50
N ARG A 82 -9.30 4.90 -4.29
CA ARG A 82 -10.16 4.72 -3.12
C ARG A 82 -11.62 5.12 -3.35
N LYS A 83 -11.89 6.02 -4.30
CA LYS A 83 -13.27 6.41 -4.66
C LYS A 83 -13.94 5.46 -5.66
N LEU A 84 -13.17 4.54 -6.24
CA LEU A 84 -13.61 3.63 -7.30
C LEU A 84 -13.80 2.19 -6.82
N ILE A 85 -13.27 1.84 -5.64
CA ILE A 85 -13.24 0.48 -5.08
C ILE A 85 -13.66 0.54 -3.61
N ASP A 86 -14.27 -0.53 -3.11
CA ASP A 86 -14.70 -0.63 -1.70
C ASP A 86 -13.61 -1.24 -0.81
N THR A 87 -12.68 -2.02 -1.38
CA THR A 87 -11.56 -2.64 -0.69
C THR A 87 -10.64 -1.57 -0.12
N PRO A 88 -10.35 -1.59 1.19
CA PRO A 88 -9.45 -0.63 1.82
C PRO A 88 -8.05 -0.64 1.21
N ILE A 89 -7.39 0.51 1.15
CA ILE A 89 -6.00 0.61 0.68
C ILE A 89 -5.05 0.62 1.88
N LEU A 90 -4.03 -0.25 1.85
CA LEU A 90 -2.83 -0.15 2.70
C LEU A 90 -1.71 0.47 1.86
N GLN A 91 -1.13 1.55 2.37
CA GLN A 91 -0.08 2.30 1.69
C GLN A 91 1.05 2.63 2.65
N THR A 92 2.15 3.17 2.12
CA THR A 92 3.29 3.78 2.82
C THR A 92 4.49 2.88 3.08
N GLU A 93 4.63 1.72 2.41
CA GLU A 93 5.86 0.92 2.50
C GLU A 93 7.09 1.69 2.02
N HIS A 94 6.94 2.56 1.02
CA HIS A 94 8.03 3.34 0.40
C HIS A 94 8.01 4.84 0.72
N ILE A 95 7.06 5.28 1.54
CA ILE A 95 6.94 6.67 1.96
C ILE A 95 7.79 6.89 3.21
N ARG A 96 8.50 8.02 3.30
CA ARG A 96 9.46 8.28 4.38
C ARG A 96 9.15 9.60 5.07
N GLY A 97 9.25 9.59 6.40
CA GLY A 97 9.05 10.76 7.24
C GLY A 97 7.63 10.88 7.77
N LEU A 98 7.51 11.39 9.00
CA LEU A 98 6.23 11.49 9.71
C LEU A 98 5.26 12.45 9.01
N GLU A 99 5.80 13.55 8.47
CA GLU A 99 5.04 14.61 7.83
C GLU A 99 4.32 14.08 6.58
N ILE A 100 5.02 13.32 5.73
CA ILE A 100 4.41 12.77 4.50
C ILE A 100 3.39 11.68 4.85
N HIS A 101 3.64 10.82 5.84
CA HIS A 101 2.62 9.88 6.34
C HIS A 101 1.36 10.60 6.81
N THR A 102 1.53 11.73 7.52
CA THR A 102 0.41 12.57 7.97
C THR A 102 -0.36 13.12 6.78
N ASP A 103 0.32 13.58 5.73
CA ASP A 103 -0.32 14.08 4.50
C ASP A 103 -1.11 13.00 3.77
N PHE A 104 -0.65 11.74 3.75
CA PHE A 104 -1.38 10.63 3.13
C PHE A 104 -2.75 10.41 3.80
N ILE A 105 -2.80 10.38 5.13
CA ILE A 105 -4.08 10.27 5.84
C ILE A 105 -4.92 11.53 5.66
N ALA A 106 -4.34 12.71 5.86
CA ALA A 106 -5.06 13.98 5.78
C ALA A 106 -5.72 14.21 4.42
N ASN A 107 -5.14 13.67 3.35
CA ASN A 107 -5.69 13.73 2.01
C ASN A 107 -6.59 12.54 1.64
N GLU A 108 -6.91 11.65 2.56
CA GLU A 108 -7.70 10.42 2.30
C GLU A 108 -7.07 9.56 1.18
N ALA A 109 -5.74 9.51 1.14
CA ALA A 109 -5.00 8.74 0.14
C ALA A 109 -4.87 7.26 0.52
N THR A 110 -5.21 6.87 1.75
CA THR A 110 -5.13 5.48 2.20
C THR A 110 -6.10 5.24 3.36
N ASP A 111 -6.48 3.99 3.60
CA ASP A 111 -7.32 3.58 4.72
C ASP A 111 -6.48 3.10 5.90
N TYR A 112 -5.32 2.50 5.61
CA TYR A 112 -4.33 2.08 6.58
C TYR A 112 -2.96 2.65 6.25
N LEU A 113 -2.16 2.91 7.29
CA LEU A 113 -0.75 3.22 7.13
C LEU A 113 0.10 1.99 7.40
N ARG A 114 1.25 1.95 6.75
CA ARG A 114 2.34 1.04 7.06
C ARG A 114 3.50 1.81 7.70
N ALA A 115 4.10 1.22 8.74
CA ALA A 115 5.32 1.72 9.36
C ALA A 115 6.36 0.61 9.44
N ASP A 116 7.64 0.94 9.31
CA ASP A 116 8.73 -0.02 9.43
C ASP A 116 9.87 0.58 10.28
N PRO A 117 10.23 0.01 11.43
CA PRO A 117 11.38 0.48 12.20
C PRO A 117 12.68 0.56 11.39
N ASP A 118 12.86 -0.28 10.37
CA ASP A 118 14.09 -0.29 9.57
C ASP A 118 14.12 0.84 8.53
N TYR A 119 12.96 1.34 8.11
CA TYR A 119 12.86 2.39 7.09
C TYR A 119 12.43 3.75 7.64
N ASP A 120 11.70 3.79 8.76
CA ASP A 120 11.09 5.00 9.34
C ASP A 120 11.86 5.51 10.54
N ALA A 121 13.18 5.62 10.41
CA ALA A 121 14.07 6.20 11.43
C ALA A 121 14.02 5.47 12.79
N GLY A 122 14.00 4.13 12.76
CA GLY A 122 14.04 3.29 13.95
C GLY A 122 12.68 3.14 14.64
N ILE A 123 12.70 2.47 15.79
CA ILE A 123 11.53 2.34 16.69
C ILE A 123 10.91 3.71 17.00
N THR A 124 11.74 4.75 17.16
CA THR A 124 11.26 6.10 17.47
C THR A 124 10.35 6.67 16.38
N GLY A 125 10.76 6.60 15.11
CA GLY A 125 9.95 7.16 14.03
C GLY A 125 8.74 6.29 13.72
N ALA A 126 8.90 4.96 13.71
CA ALA A 126 7.77 4.03 13.55
C ALA A 126 6.69 4.22 14.63
N MET A 127 7.08 4.40 15.90
CA MET A 127 6.12 4.69 16.97
C MET A 127 5.49 6.08 16.86
N LYS A 128 6.20 7.08 16.32
CA LYS A 128 5.59 8.40 16.03
C LYS A 128 4.52 8.30 14.95
N ILE A 129 4.78 7.53 13.89
CA ILE A 129 3.79 7.24 12.85
C ILE A 129 2.60 6.55 13.49
N ALA A 130 2.81 5.45 14.24
CA ALA A 130 1.72 4.73 14.90
C ALA A 130 0.83 5.61 15.79
N ARG A 131 1.43 6.50 16.58
CA ARG A 131 0.68 7.44 17.45
C ARG A 131 -0.03 8.54 16.66
N MET A 132 0.55 8.99 15.55
CA MET A 132 -0.10 9.93 14.65
C MET A 132 -1.32 9.28 13.99
N THR A 133 -1.17 8.06 13.46
CA THR A 133 -2.26 7.25 12.88
C THR A 133 -3.39 7.04 13.90
N GLU A 134 -3.06 6.68 15.15
CA GLU A 134 -4.02 6.56 16.25
C GLU A 134 -4.81 7.87 16.47
N GLY A 135 -4.17 9.03 16.31
CA GLY A 135 -4.82 10.34 16.42
C GLY A 135 -5.86 10.63 15.33
N PHE A 136 -5.75 9.98 14.17
CA PHE A 136 -6.76 10.02 13.10
C PHE A 136 -7.83 8.93 13.24
N GLY A 137 -7.70 8.05 14.23
CA GLY A 137 -8.62 6.92 14.43
C GLY A 137 -8.46 5.81 13.39
N LEU A 138 -7.29 5.72 12.76
CA LEU A 138 -6.95 4.66 11.79
C LEU A 138 -5.98 3.65 12.41
N ASP A 139 -5.86 2.49 11.76
CA ASP A 139 -4.90 1.46 12.11
C ASP A 139 -3.57 1.61 11.34
N VAL A 140 -2.49 1.13 11.98
CA VAL A 140 -1.16 1.03 11.40
C VAL A 140 -0.71 -0.43 11.37
N GLU A 141 -0.18 -0.86 10.24
CA GLU A 141 0.50 -2.15 10.08
C GLU A 141 2.01 -1.98 10.17
N PHE A 142 2.71 -2.98 10.72
CA PHE A 142 4.16 -2.97 10.81
C PHE A 142 4.77 -3.89 9.75
N HIS A 143 5.40 -3.29 8.75
CA HIS A 143 5.97 -4.01 7.61
C HIS A 143 7.03 -5.00 8.06
N SER A 144 6.96 -6.23 7.53
CA SER A 144 7.85 -7.36 7.86
C SER A 144 7.67 -7.93 9.29
N ALA A 145 8.30 -9.08 9.54
CA ALA A 145 8.14 -9.84 10.78
C ALA A 145 9.44 -9.94 11.59
N GLU A 146 10.23 -8.88 11.68
CA GLU A 146 11.46 -8.91 12.49
C GLU A 146 11.21 -8.55 13.97
N PRO A 147 12.21 -8.72 14.87
CA PRO A 147 12.04 -8.44 16.29
C PRO A 147 11.56 -7.01 16.59
N ALA A 148 12.07 -5.98 15.92
CA ALA A 148 11.70 -4.59 16.19
C ALA A 148 10.21 -4.35 15.89
N GLN A 149 9.76 -4.79 14.73
CA GLN A 149 8.38 -4.74 14.24
C GLN A 149 7.42 -5.40 15.23
N ARG A 150 7.76 -6.61 15.72
CA ARG A 150 6.94 -7.32 16.72
C ARG A 150 6.84 -6.57 18.04
N HIS A 151 7.92 -5.95 18.51
CA HIS A 151 7.88 -5.14 19.74
C HIS A 151 7.05 -3.87 19.54
N CYS A 152 7.17 -3.21 18.38
CA CYS A 152 6.35 -2.05 18.03
C CYS A 152 4.86 -2.43 17.93
N MET A 153 4.53 -3.54 17.28
CA MET A 153 3.18 -4.09 17.19
C MET A 153 2.60 -4.39 18.57
N ALA A 154 3.35 -5.05 19.46
CA ALA A 154 2.91 -5.33 20.82
C ALA A 154 2.70 -4.07 21.69
N ALA A 155 3.44 -2.99 21.39
CA ALA A 155 3.34 -1.70 22.07
C ALA A 155 2.30 -0.75 21.45
N THR A 156 1.76 -1.11 20.29
CA THR A 156 0.75 -0.33 19.56
C THR A 156 -0.63 -0.89 19.88
N ARG A 157 -1.59 -0.01 20.13
CA ARG A 157 -2.96 -0.41 20.37
C ARG A 157 -3.63 -0.63 19.01
N GLY A 158 -4.20 -1.81 18.79
CA GLY A 158 -5.08 -2.04 17.65
C GLY A 158 -6.42 -1.31 17.83
N TRP A 159 -6.90 -0.69 16.76
CA TRP A 159 -8.14 0.09 16.68
C TRP A 159 -9.02 -0.46 15.56
N SER A 160 -9.50 -1.69 15.70
CA SER A 160 -10.52 -2.21 14.78
C SER A 160 -11.89 -1.59 15.11
N LEU A 161 -12.13 -0.34 14.71
CA LEU A 161 -13.48 0.12 14.42
C LEU A 161 -13.90 -0.61 13.15
N SER A 162 -14.62 -1.72 13.34
CA SER A 162 -15.41 -2.36 12.29
C SER A 162 -16.28 -1.30 11.61
N VAL A 163 -15.89 -0.95 10.38
CA VAL A 163 -16.79 -0.46 9.32
C VAL A 163 -17.11 -1.61 8.39
#